data_AF-A0AAV2F6Y0-F1
#
_entry.id   AF-A0AAV2F6Y0-F1
#
_cell.length_a   1.000
_cell.length_b   1.000
_cell.length_c   1.000
_cell.angle_alpha   90.00
_cell.angle_beta   90.00
_cell.angle_gamma   90.00
#
_symmetry.space_group_name_H-M   'P 1'
#
loop_
_entity.id
_entity.type
_entity.pdbx_description
1 polymer ?
#
loop_
_entity_poly.entity_id
_entity_poly.type
_entity_poly.pdbx_seq_one_letter_code
_entity_poly.pdbx_strand_id
1 'polypeptide(L)'
;MIESDPYTALLNPPNTAVFPPVYKFENVKDNVLAAGGELSMFLHGLARADDVPSYVNANRFGQPAITHSHPNWAHYRKIILAHGSKKN
;
A
#
# COMPACT_ATOMS: atom_id res chain seq x y z
N MET A 1 5.92 -1.93 -2.97
CA MET A 1 5.81 -0.55 -3.49
C MET A 1 5.30 0.35 -2.37
N ILE A 2 5.82 1.57 -2.25
CA ILE A 2 5.40 2.55 -1.24
C ILE A 2 4.92 3.77 -2.02
N GLU A 3 3.63 4.08 -1.95
CA GLU A 3 3.01 5.19 -2.69
C GLU A 3 1.97 5.87 -1.81
N SER A 4 1.65 7.14 -2.03
CA SER A 4 0.60 7.80 -1.23
C SER A 4 -0.80 7.31 -1.57
N ASP A 5 -1.03 6.87 -2.82
CA ASP A 5 -2.36 6.68 -3.37
C ASP A 5 -2.64 5.23 -3.80
N PRO A 6 -3.70 4.58 -3.27
CA PRO A 6 -4.03 3.18 -3.56
C PRO A 6 -4.21 2.81 -5.02
N TYR A 7 -4.65 3.74 -5.88
CA TYR A 7 -4.90 3.46 -7.30
C TYR A 7 -3.63 3.17 -8.10
N THR A 8 -2.47 3.67 -7.65
CA THR A 8 -1.17 3.43 -8.30
C THR A 8 -0.80 1.95 -8.29
N ALA A 9 -1.32 1.19 -7.32
CA ALA A 9 -1.07 -0.23 -7.15
C ALA A 9 -2.22 -1.12 -7.66
N LEU A 10 -3.20 -0.57 -8.37
CA LEU A 10 -4.44 -1.28 -8.73
C LEU A 10 -4.20 -2.62 -9.44
N LEU A 11 -3.13 -2.69 -10.24
CA LEU A 11 -2.78 -3.88 -11.03
C LEU A 11 -1.65 -4.70 -10.41
N ASN A 12 -1.14 -4.30 -9.23
CA ASN A 12 -0.14 -5.07 -8.53
C ASN A 12 -0.78 -6.31 -7.89
N PRO A 13 -0.02 -7.40 -7.67
CA PRO A 13 -0.49 -8.50 -6.86
C PRO A 13 -0.95 -8.01 -5.47
N PRO A 14 -1.97 -8.64 -4.87
CA PRO A 14 -2.46 -8.26 -3.55
C PRO A 14 -1.35 -8.19 -2.51
N ASN A 15 -1.45 -7.22 -1.60
CA ASN A 15 -0.54 -7.05 -0.46
C ASN A 15 0.94 -6.84 -0.84
N THR A 16 1.23 -6.30 -2.03
CA THR A 16 2.61 -5.93 -2.43
C THR A 16 2.90 -4.43 -2.34
N ALA A 17 1.92 -3.65 -1.87
CA ALA A 17 2.02 -2.21 -1.72
C ALA A 17 1.47 -1.75 -0.36
N VAL A 18 2.03 -0.66 0.16
CA VAL A 18 1.55 0.07 1.35
C VAL A 18 1.36 1.53 1.00
N PHE A 19 0.43 2.20 1.71
CA PHE A 19 0.01 3.55 1.35
C PHE A 19 0.13 4.55 2.50
N PRO A 20 1.34 5.01 2.86
CA PRO A 20 1.56 5.93 3.98
C PRO A 20 0.68 7.20 3.91
N PRO A 21 0.46 7.87 5.05
CA PRO A 21 -0.12 9.20 5.04
C PRO A 21 0.64 10.15 4.13
N VAL A 22 -0.09 11.01 3.41
CA VAL A 22 0.50 12.05 2.57
C VAL A 22 1.31 13.01 3.44
N TYR A 23 2.54 13.31 3.04
CA TYR A 23 3.38 14.30 3.70
C TYR A 23 2.70 15.68 3.70
N LYS A 24 2.71 16.34 4.86
CA LYS A 24 2.19 17.70 5.05
C LYS A 24 3.28 18.55 5.70
N PHE A 25 3.72 19.60 5.03
CA PHE A 25 4.84 20.42 5.49
C PHE A 25 4.54 21.17 6.79
N GLU A 26 3.26 21.38 7.09
CA GLU A 26 2.79 22.00 8.34
C GLU A 26 2.92 21.04 9.54
N ASN A 27 3.03 19.73 9.29
CA ASN A 27 3.22 18.74 10.34
C ASN A 27 4.69 18.70 10.79
N VAL A 28 5.09 19.68 11.59
CA VAL A 28 6.47 19.78 12.13
C VAL A 28 6.85 18.64 13.08
N LYS A 29 5.89 17.79 13.48
CA LYS A 29 6.10 16.60 14.30
C LYS A 29 6.10 15.32 13.48
N ASP A 30 6.06 15.41 12.15
CA ASP A 30 6.11 14.23 11.29
C ASP A 30 7.43 13.48 11.52
N ASN A 31 7.30 12.25 11.99
CA ASN A 31 8.41 11.36 12.27
C ASN A 31 8.20 9.99 11.60
N VAL A 32 7.27 9.87 10.65
CA VAL A 32 6.91 8.57 10.04
C VAL A 32 8.13 7.90 9.40
N LEU A 33 9.00 8.71 8.77
CA LEU A 33 10.24 8.27 8.11
C LEU A 33 11.47 8.27 9.03
N ALA A 34 11.36 8.82 10.24
CA ALA A 34 12.51 8.92 11.15
C ALA A 34 12.97 7.53 11.63
N ALA A 35 14.18 7.45 12.16
CA ALA A 35 14.65 6.24 12.83
C ALA A 35 13.72 5.91 14.02
N GLY A 36 13.16 4.70 14.03
CA GLY A 36 12.13 4.30 15.01
C GLY A 36 10.72 4.86 14.72
N GLY A 37 10.56 5.61 13.63
CA GLY A 37 9.27 6.03 13.10
C GLY A 37 8.43 4.87 12.57
N GLU A 38 7.14 5.09 12.38
CA GLU A 38 6.20 4.00 12.07
C GLU A 38 6.54 3.27 10.76
N LEU A 39 6.86 3.99 9.68
CA LEU A 39 7.25 3.36 8.41
C LEU A 39 8.61 2.67 8.55
N SER A 40 9.56 3.29 9.26
CA SER A 40 10.86 2.67 9.55
C SER A 40 10.68 1.34 10.28
N MET A 41 9.83 1.27 11.30
CA MET A 41 9.57 0.03 12.04
C MET A 41 8.89 -1.02 11.19
N PHE A 42 7.89 -0.64 10.39
CA PHE A 42 7.24 -1.53 9.42
C PHE A 42 8.26 -2.14 8.46
N LEU A 43 9.18 -1.33 7.91
CA LEU A 43 10.20 -1.80 6.97
C LEU A 43 11.23 -2.73 7.64
N HIS A 44 11.59 -2.49 8.91
CA HIS A 44 12.46 -3.40 9.65
C HIS A 44 11.81 -4.77 9.87
N GLY A 45 10.51 -4.82 10.17
CA GLY A 45 9.79 -6.08 10.27
C GLY A 45 9.65 -6.77 8.91
N LEU A 46 9.33 -6.01 7.85
CA LEU A 46 9.24 -6.51 6.48
C LEU A 46 10.56 -7.13 6.01
N ALA A 47 11.69 -6.50 6.32
CA ALA A 47 13.03 -6.99 5.96
C ALA A 47 13.39 -8.34 6.60
N ARG A 48 12.68 -8.75 7.66
CA ARG A 48 12.85 -10.03 8.35
C ARG A 48 11.78 -11.05 7.99
N ALA A 49 10.80 -10.68 7.19
CA ALA A 49 9.70 -11.55 6.80
C ALA A 49 10.11 -12.47 5.64
N ASP A 50 9.71 -13.73 5.72
CA ASP A 50 9.95 -14.70 4.65
C ASP A 50 9.06 -14.45 3.43
N ASP A 51 7.85 -13.92 3.64
CA ASP A 51 6.87 -13.63 2.60
C ASP A 51 6.31 -12.21 2.76
N VAL A 52 6.63 -11.36 1.78
CA VAL A 52 6.21 -9.96 1.73
C VAL A 52 4.68 -9.84 1.73
N PRO A 53 3.92 -10.48 0.81
CA PRO A 53 2.46 -10.40 0.82
C PRO A 53 1.79 -10.75 2.16
N SER A 54 2.24 -11.83 2.81
CA SER A 54 1.71 -12.24 4.12
C SER A 54 2.02 -11.21 5.20
N TYR A 55 3.25 -10.67 5.23
CA TYR A 55 3.63 -9.64 6.18
C TYR A 55 2.80 -8.35 6.00
N VAL A 56 2.65 -7.88 4.76
CA VAL A 56 1.85 -6.68 4.47
C VAL A 56 0.37 -6.88 4.81
N ASN A 57 -0.17 -8.08 4.56
CA ASN A 57 -1.57 -8.39 4.92
C ASN A 57 -1.78 -8.38 6.43
N ALA A 58 -0.82 -8.93 7.20
CA ALA A 58 -0.88 -8.99 8.65
C ALA A 58 -0.57 -7.65 9.34
N ASN A 59 0.28 -6.82 8.73
CA ASN A 59 0.77 -5.57 9.28
C ASN A 59 0.36 -4.39 8.38
N ARG A 60 -0.94 -4.18 8.20
CA ARG A 60 -1.43 -3.12 7.30
C ARG A 60 -0.90 -1.75 7.72
N PHE A 61 -0.33 -1.03 6.77
CA PHE A 61 0.25 0.29 6.99
C PHE A 61 -0.38 1.33 6.07
N GLY A 62 -0.88 2.42 6.68
CA GLY A 62 -1.47 3.53 5.97
C GLY A 62 -2.87 3.26 5.42
N GLN A 63 -3.20 3.85 4.27
CA GLN A 63 -4.51 3.75 3.63
C GLN A 63 -4.79 2.32 3.13
N PRO A 64 -6.06 1.88 3.11
CA PRO A 64 -6.42 0.57 2.58
C PRO A 64 -6.28 0.52 1.04
N ALA A 65 -5.95 -0.66 0.52
CA ALA A 65 -6.02 -0.92 -0.92
C ALA A 65 -7.45 -0.74 -1.46
N ILE A 66 -7.58 -0.47 -2.76
CA ILE A 66 -8.89 -0.43 -3.42
C ILE A 66 -9.48 -1.85 -3.43
N THR A 67 -10.68 -1.97 -2.86
CA THR A 67 -11.46 -3.22 -2.86
C THR A 67 -12.82 -2.99 -3.51
N HIS A 68 -13.63 -4.06 -3.58
CA HIS A 68 -14.99 -4.00 -4.10
C HIS A 68 -15.93 -3.09 -3.31
N SER A 69 -15.56 -2.68 -2.09
CA SER A 69 -16.34 -1.73 -1.29
C SER A 69 -16.10 -0.27 -1.66
N HIS A 70 -15.15 0.04 -2.56
CA HIS A 70 -14.86 1.41 -2.95
C HIS A 70 -16.03 2.02 -3.75
N PRO A 71 -16.46 3.27 -3.51
CA PRO A 71 -17.60 3.90 -4.22
C PRO A 71 -17.47 3.85 -5.74
N ASN A 72 -16.25 4.03 -6.25
CA ASN A 72 -15.91 3.97 -7.67
C ASN A 72 -15.50 2.56 -8.16
N TRP A 73 -15.86 1.48 -7.47
CA TRP A 73 -15.43 0.12 -7.84
C TRP A 73 -15.80 -0.26 -9.29
N ALA A 74 -16.96 0.18 -9.78
CA ALA A 74 -17.36 -0.07 -11.17
C ALA A 74 -16.38 0.49 -12.20
N HIS A 75 -15.69 1.60 -11.89
CA HIS A 75 -14.64 2.17 -12.73
C HIS A 75 -13.37 1.32 -12.65
N TYR A 76 -12.88 1.04 -11.43
CA TYR A 76 -11.66 0.27 -11.22
C TYR A 76 -11.75 -1.16 -11.76
N ARG A 77 -12.91 -1.81 -11.62
CA ARG A 77 -13.16 -3.15 -12.20
C ARG A 77 -12.94 -3.17 -13.71
N LYS A 78 -13.31 -2.12 -14.44
CA LYS A 78 -13.09 -2.04 -15.90
C LYS A 78 -11.59 -2.04 -16.22
N ILE A 79 -10.80 -1.29 -15.47
CA ILE A 79 -9.34 -1.23 -15.63
C ILE A 79 -8.71 -2.59 -15.32
N ILE A 80 -9.11 -3.22 -14.21
CA ILE A 80 -8.62 -4.55 -13.83
C ILE A 80 -8.96 -5.59 -14.92
N LEU A 81 -10.18 -5.60 -15.45
CA LEU A 81 -10.56 -6.54 -16.51
C LEU A 81 -9.81 -6.28 -17.82
N ALA A 82 -9.51 -5.02 -18.14
CA ALA A 82 -8.80 -4.66 -19.37
C ALA A 82 -7.29 -4.95 -19.30
N HIS A 83 -6.68 -4.88 -18.10
CA HIS A 83 -5.22 -4.88 -17.96
C HIS A 83 -4.65 -5.92 -16.98
N GLY A 84 -5.49 -6.61 -16.20
CA GLY A 84 -5.07 -7.57 -15.18
C GLY A 84 -4.63 -8.94 -15.71
N SER A 85 -4.93 -9.27 -16.97
CA SER A 85 -4.71 -10.61 -17.55
C SER A 85 -3.36 -10.81 -18.25
N LYS A 86 -2.26 -10.27 -17.72
CA LYS A 86 -0.90 -10.67 -18.15
C LYS A 86 -0.07 -11.25 -17.01
N LYS A 87 -0.47 -12.41 -16.50
CA LYS A 87 0.41 -13.34 -15.78
C LYS A 87 -0.06 -14.78 -16.05
N ASN A 88 0.48 -15.36 -17.12
CA ASN A 88 0.66 -16.81 -17.25
C ASN A 88 1.94 -17.18 -16.51
#